data_AF-E2ATJ7-F1
#
_entry.id   AF-E2ATJ7-F1
#
_cell.length_a   1.000
_cell.length_b   1.000
_cell.length_c   1.000
_cell.angle_alpha   90.00
_cell.angle_beta   90.00
_cell.angle_gamma   90.00
#
_symmetry.space_group_name_H-M   'P 1'
#
loop_
_entity.id
_entity.type
_entity.pdbx_description
1 polymer ?
#
loop_
_entity_poly.entity_id
_entity_poly.type
_entity_poly.pdbx_seq_one_letter_code
_entity_poly.pdbx_strand_id
1 'polypeptide(L)'
;GVWSRQLSTRIKEHKSNINRPVESLSVVSRHRLDGHEFDWENVKILDIEPSFSRRCISEMIHIMRQENNLNVQSDTVNFDKAYL
;
A
#
# COMPACT_ATOMS: atom_id res chain seq x y z
N GLY A 1 -10.44 14.08 -9.49
CA GLY A 1 -11.33 12.91 -9.68
C GLY A 1 -11.45 12.15 -8.37
N VAL A 2 -12.37 11.18 -8.26
CA VAL A 2 -12.55 10.35 -7.04
C VAL A 2 -11.23 9.68 -6.60
N TRP A 3 -10.42 9.26 -7.58
CA TRP A 3 -9.12 8.61 -7.41
C TRP A 3 -8.07 9.47 -6.70
N SER A 4 -7.96 10.75 -7.08
CA SER A 4 -7.05 11.69 -6.42
C SER A 4 -7.48 12.00 -4.99
N ARG A 5 -8.79 11.93 -4.70
CA ARG A 5 -9.32 12.06 -3.33
C ARG A 5 -8.97 10.82 -2.49
N GLN A 6 -9.10 9.61 -3.05
CA GLN A 6 -8.73 8.38 -2.33
C GLN A 6 -7.24 8.31 -1.99
N LEU A 7 -6.36 8.66 -2.95
CA LEU A 7 -4.92 8.69 -2.71
C LEU A 7 -4.54 9.68 -1.59
N SER A 8 -5.05 10.91 -1.68
CA SER A 8 -4.76 11.94 -0.67
C SER A 8 -5.31 11.58 0.72
N THR A 9 -6.46 10.90 0.80
CA THR A 9 -6.97 10.36 2.07
C THR A 9 -6.04 9.30 2.65
N ARG A 10 -5.62 8.30 1.86
CA ARG A 10 -4.69 7.26 2.33
C ARG A 10 -3.37 7.82 2.81
N ILE A 11 -2.79 8.80 2.10
CA ILE A 11 -1.56 9.48 2.53
C ILE A 11 -1.75 10.16 3.89
N LYS A 12 -2.89 10.85 4.09
CA LYS A 12 -3.20 11.49 5.38
C LYS A 12 -3.35 10.46 6.51
N GLU A 13 -3.99 9.33 6.25
CA GLU A 13 -4.14 8.24 7.23
C GLU A 13 -2.80 7.66 7.65
N HIS A 14 -1.89 7.43 6.69
CA HIS A 14 -0.54 6.97 6.99
C HIS A 14 0.26 8.00 7.79
N LYS A 15 0.23 9.29 7.38
CA LYS A 15 0.89 10.38 8.13
C LYS A 15 0.36 10.50 9.56
N SER A 16 -0.96 10.36 9.76
CA SER A 16 -1.56 10.39 11.08
C SER A 16 -1.17 9.19 11.95
N ASN A 17 -1.01 8.01 11.37
CA ASN A 17 -0.59 6.81 12.10
C ASN A 17 0.80 6.93 12.72
N ILE A 18 1.71 7.72 12.14
CA ILE A 18 3.09 7.89 12.64
C ILE A 18 3.11 8.43 14.08
N ASN A 19 2.09 9.20 14.47
CA ASN A 19 2.00 9.81 15.80
C ASN A 19 1.26 8.93 16.84
N ARG A 20 0.88 7.70 16.49
CA ARG A 20 0.15 6.79 17.40
C ARG A 20 1.12 5.99 18.28
N PRO A 21 0.63 5.41 19.40
CA PRO A 21 1.40 4.45 20.19
C PRO A 21 1.92 3.29 19.33
N VAL A 22 3.08 2.73 19.70
CA VAL A 22 3.80 1.71 18.92
C VAL A 22 2.92 0.48 18.63
N GLU A 23 2.11 0.08 19.60
CA GLU A 23 1.17 -1.04 19.54
C GLU A 23 0.08 -0.82 18.49
N SER A 24 -0.20 0.44 18.17
CA SER A 24 -1.25 0.89 17.25
C SER A 24 -0.70 1.31 15.89
N LEU A 25 0.61 1.18 15.64
CA LEU A 25 1.21 1.55 14.37
C LEU A 25 0.78 0.57 13.26
N SER A 26 0.45 1.12 12.10
CA SER A 26 0.38 0.35 10.86
C SER A 26 1.74 -0.25 10.51
N VAL A 27 1.77 -1.27 9.66
CA VAL A 27 3.04 -1.89 9.17
C VAL A 27 3.96 -0.85 8.54
N VAL A 28 3.38 0.06 7.73
CA VAL A 28 4.10 1.17 7.10
C VAL A 28 4.71 2.09 8.16
N SER A 29 3.95 2.51 9.17
CA SER A 29 4.46 3.38 10.23
C SER A 29 5.50 2.69 11.12
N ARG A 30 5.34 1.39 11.38
CA ARG A 30 6.26 0.60 12.19
C ARG A 30 7.62 0.44 11.51
N HIS A 31 7.66 0.31 10.19
CA HIS A 31 8.92 0.20 9.45
C HIS A 31 9.85 1.40 9.65
N ARG A 32 9.30 2.57 10.00
CA ARG A 32 10.14 3.75 10.31
C ARG A 32 11.01 3.57 11.55
N LEU A 33 10.62 2.68 12.45
CA LEU A 33 11.41 2.34 13.65
C LEU A 33 12.73 1.66 13.28
N ASP A 34 12.84 1.11 12.07
CA ASP A 34 14.08 0.54 11.52
C ASP A 34 15.03 1.63 10.97
N GLY A 35 14.73 2.91 11.20
CA GLY A 35 15.51 4.06 10.72
C GLY A 35 15.20 4.49 9.29
N HIS A 36 14.08 4.02 8.74
CA HIS A 36 13.66 4.28 7.36
C HIS A 36 12.60 5.38 7.29
N GLU A 37 12.62 6.17 6.22
CA GLU A 37 11.69 7.28 5.99
C GLU A 37 10.94 7.09 4.67
N PHE A 38 9.68 7.52 4.61
CA PHE A 38 8.87 7.45 3.39
C PHE A 38 8.79 8.82 2.74
N ASP A 39 8.98 8.86 1.43
CA ASP A 39 8.71 10.05 0.63
C ASP A 39 7.22 10.14 0.30
N TRP A 40 6.51 10.90 1.11
CA TRP A 40 5.06 11.10 0.96
C TRP A 40 4.70 12.15 -0.10
N GLU A 41 5.66 12.97 -0.52
CA GLU A 41 5.42 14.08 -1.45
C GLU A 41 5.63 13.64 -2.91
N ASN A 42 6.56 12.70 -3.14
CA ASN A 42 6.87 12.19 -4.48
C ASN A 42 6.27 10.80 -4.73
N VAL A 43 4.98 10.65 -4.46
CA VAL A 43 4.25 9.41 -4.76
C VAL A 43 4.06 9.23 -6.27
N LYS A 44 4.35 8.04 -6.78
CA LYS A 44 4.13 7.67 -8.19
C LYS A 44 2.92 6.76 -8.32
N ILE A 45 2.00 7.12 -9.23
CA ILE A 45 0.88 6.25 -9.60
C ILE A 45 1.40 5.25 -10.63
N LEU A 46 1.32 3.95 -10.31
CA LEU A 46 1.78 2.86 -11.19
C LEU A 46 0.71 2.42 -12.19
N ASP A 47 -0.55 2.45 -11.78
CA ASP A 47 -1.71 2.03 -12.59
C ASP A 47 -2.98 2.79 -12.17
N ILE A 48 -3.93 2.95 -13.09
CA ILE A 48 -5.26 3.54 -12.84
C ILE A 48 -6.31 2.66 -13.50
N GLU A 49 -7.06 1.91 -12.69
CA GLU A 49 -8.11 1.01 -13.15
C GLU A 49 -9.47 1.38 -12.52
N PRO A 50 -10.44 1.87 -13.31
CA PRO A 50 -11.76 2.25 -12.81
C PRO A 50 -12.54 1.09 -12.18
N SER A 51 -12.43 -0.11 -12.75
CA SER A 51 -13.12 -1.30 -12.27
C SER A 51 -12.51 -1.78 -10.96
N PHE A 52 -13.32 -1.89 -9.91
CA PHE A 52 -12.86 -2.37 -8.61
C PHE A 52 -12.24 -3.77 -8.70
N SER A 53 -12.88 -4.71 -9.39
CA SER A 53 -12.38 -6.09 -9.50
C SER A 53 -11.05 -6.18 -10.24
N ARG A 54 -10.91 -5.46 -11.35
CA ARG A 54 -9.65 -5.42 -12.11
C ARG A 54 -8.54 -4.72 -11.33
N ARG A 55 -8.88 -3.68 -10.57
CA ARG A 55 -7.93 -2.98 -9.70
C ARG A 55 -7.40 -3.89 -8.60
N CYS A 56 -8.26 -4.69 -7.96
CA CYS A 56 -7.82 -5.66 -6.97
C CYS A 56 -6.83 -6.66 -7.58
N ILE A 57 -7.14 -7.21 -8.76
CA ILE A 57 -6.24 -8.12 -9.48
C ILE A 57 -4.91 -7.44 -9.82
N SER A 58 -4.95 -6.22 -10.37
CA SER A 58 -3.76 -5.43 -10.70
C SER A 58 -2.90 -5.16 -9.46
N GLU A 59 -3.51 -4.74 -8.35
CA GLU A 59 -2.84 -4.49 -7.07
C GLU A 59 -2.15 -5.76 -6.54
N MET A 60 -2.80 -6.92 -6.62
CA MET A 60 -2.23 -8.20 -6.22
C MET A 60 -1.02 -8.58 -7.08
N ILE A 61 -1.11 -8.44 -8.40
CA ILE A 61 0.01 -8.69 -9.32
C ILE A 61 1.19 -7.76 -9.00
N HIS A 62 0.93 -6.47 -8.78
CA HIS A 62 1.96 -5.50 -8.42
C HIS A 62 2.65 -5.83 -7.09
N ILE A 63 1.90 -6.22 -6.06
CA ILE A 63 2.44 -6.63 -4.76
C ILE A 63 3.32 -7.88 -4.88
N MET A 64 2.88 -8.89 -5.63
CA MET A 64 3.62 -10.14 -5.79
C MET A 64 4.90 -9.99 -6.62
N ARG A 65 4.91 -9.08 -7.59
CA ARG A 65 6.10 -8.80 -8.42
C ARG A 65 7.13 -7.92 -7.72
N GLN A 66 6.80 -7.30 -6.59
CA GLN A 66 7.72 -6.42 -5.88
C GLN A 66 8.60 -7.21 -4.89
N GLU A 67 9.92 -7.20 -5.15
CA GLU A 67 10.90 -7.97 -4.37
C GLU A 67 11.03 -7.51 -2.91
N ASN A 68 10.90 -6.21 -2.65
CA ASN A 68 11.00 -5.60 -1.32
C ASN A 68 9.61 -5.14 -0.85
N ASN A 69 8.67 -6.06 -0.71
CA ASN A 69 7.33 -5.71 -0.26
C ASN A 69 7.27 -5.46 1.26
N LEU A 70 6.60 -4.36 1.63
CA LEU A 70 6.23 -4.07 3.03
C LEU A 70 4.83 -4.57 3.37
N ASN A 71 4.09 -5.07 2.37
CA ASN A 71 2.74 -5.56 2.58
C ASN A 71 2.77 -6.95 3.21
N VAL A 72 1.91 -7.21 4.18
CA VAL A 72 1.82 -8.54 4.80
C VAL A 72 1.21 -9.48 3.77
N GLN A 73 1.96 -10.50 3.35
CA GLN A 73 1.56 -11.41 2.26
C GLN A 73 0.29 -12.24 2.54
N SER A 74 -0.30 -12.14 3.74
CA SER A 74 -1.62 -12.70 4.06
C SER A 74 -2.71 -12.25 3.09
N ASP A 75 -2.57 -11.08 2.47
CA ASP A 75 -3.53 -10.53 1.49
C ASP A 75 -3.46 -11.25 0.12
N THR A 76 -2.42 -12.05 -0.12
CA THR A 76 -2.15 -12.71 -1.41
C THR A 76 -2.33 -14.24 -1.36
N VAL A 77 -2.59 -14.82 -0.19
CA VAL A 77 -2.61 -16.29 0.01
C VAL A 77 -3.69 -16.99 -0.81
N ASN A 78 -4.78 -16.28 -1.14
CA ASN A 78 -5.88 -16.80 -1.95
C ASN A 78 -5.80 -16.41 -3.44
N PHE A 79 -4.71 -15.78 -3.89
CA PHE A 79 -4.53 -15.46 -5.30
C PHE A 79 -3.94 -16.65 -6.03
N ASP A 80 -4.67 -17.16 -7.02
CA ASP A 80 -4.17 -18.22 -7.87
C ASP A 80 -2.94 -17.74 -8.65
N LYS A 81 -1.84 -18.49 -8.55
CA LYS A 81 -0.59 -18.21 -9.26
C LYS A 81 -0.76 -18.27 -10.78
N ALA A 82 -1.85 -18.84 -11.29
CA ALA A 82 -2.17 -18.84 -12.72
C ALA A 82 -2.34 -17.43 -13.33
N TYR A 83 -2.53 -16.39 -12.51
CA TYR A 83 -2.68 -15.00 -12.94
C TYR A 83 -1.38 -14.18 -12.88
N LEU A 84 -0.24 -14.79 -12.49
CA LEU A 84 1.09 -14.15 -12.47
C LEU A 84 1.80 -14.22 -13.82
#